data_AF-A0A8J3WVG7-F1
#
_entry.id   AF-A0A8J3WVG7-F1
#
_cell.length_a   1.000
_cell.length_b   1.000
_cell.length_c   1.000
_cell.angle_alpha   90.00
_cell.angle_beta   90.00
_cell.angle_gamma   90.00
#
_symmetry.space_group_name_H-M   'P 1'
#
loop_
_entity.id
_entity.type
_entity.pdbx_description
1 polymer ?
#
loop_
_entity_poly.entity_id
_entity_poly.type
_entity_poly.pdbx_seq_one_letter_code
_entity_poly.pdbx_strand_id
1 'polypeptide(L)'
;MNALILDTMWFLNSTARRLRLNPALLTHRPPEPARLESLLRQYDPGLKVSDGWFVANGTRVCWVEVTEGVAAKAGIPADRRGAVIASNGNKHAARFVLNALASRIGGALYPPEIQDDYVDVQVNLGPKRGVLDCEEVAGLVRAVLGERTVRHDHELGMCSFEGGPGSVVKASYSWPTSDLMDPEDHVIDLELDAKDLAGHPGLELLYRTAVSLATALNATVTSYDMPVTRLEDIIPTQDRLSA
;
A
#
# COMPACT_ATOMS: atom_id res chain seq x y z
N MET A 1 39.24 18.45 -7.12
CA MET A 1 38.28 18.48 -5.99
C MET A 1 36.88 18.99 -6.35
N ASN A 2 36.65 19.74 -7.44
CA ASN A 2 35.33 20.34 -7.71
C ASN A 2 34.31 19.46 -8.47
N ALA A 3 34.76 18.55 -9.37
CA ALA A 3 33.84 17.73 -10.17
C ALA A 3 33.03 16.74 -9.31
N LEU A 4 33.69 16.06 -8.37
CA LEU A 4 33.05 15.10 -7.46
C LEU A 4 31.96 15.75 -6.59
N ILE A 5 32.15 17.00 -6.16
CA ILE A 5 31.20 17.76 -5.35
C ILE A 5 29.98 18.17 -6.20
N LEU A 6 30.21 18.61 -7.44
CA LEU A 6 29.14 18.99 -8.36
C LEU A 6 28.27 17.79 -8.76
N ASP A 7 28.88 16.65 -9.05
CA ASP A 7 28.18 15.41 -9.42
C ASP A 7 27.33 14.90 -8.24
N THR A 8 27.88 14.95 -7.02
CA THR A 8 27.15 14.57 -5.80
C THR A 8 25.96 15.49 -5.56
N MET A 9 26.15 16.81 -5.66
CA MET A 9 25.04 17.77 -5.49
C MET A 9 23.96 17.62 -6.56
N TRP A 10 24.36 17.36 -7.81
CA TRP A 10 23.42 17.13 -8.91
C TRP A 10 22.58 15.88 -8.67
N PHE A 11 23.22 14.77 -8.29
CA PHE A 11 22.53 13.52 -7.97
C PHE A 11 21.49 13.74 -6.86
N LEU A 12 21.89 14.35 -5.74
CA LEU A 12 21.00 14.64 -4.61
C LEU A 12 19.77 15.47 -5.05
N ASN A 13 19.99 16.54 -5.81
CA ASN A 13 18.92 17.41 -6.28
C ASN A 13 17.99 16.70 -7.27
N SER A 14 18.54 15.85 -8.16
CA SER A 14 17.77 15.11 -9.15
C SER A 14 16.86 14.06 -8.48
N THR A 15 17.38 13.32 -7.51
CA THR A 15 16.61 12.32 -6.74
C THR A 15 15.54 12.99 -5.88
N ALA A 16 15.90 14.06 -5.15
CA ALA A 16 14.94 14.82 -4.36
C ALA A 16 13.84 15.46 -5.21
N ARG A 17 14.15 15.87 -6.45
CA ARG A 17 13.13 16.35 -7.40
C ARG A 17 12.21 15.22 -7.84
N ARG A 18 12.71 14.02 -8.13
CA ARG A 18 11.89 12.86 -8.51
C ARG A 18 10.91 12.48 -7.41
N LEU A 19 11.37 12.43 -6.16
CA LEU A 19 10.55 12.13 -4.98
C LEU A 19 9.42 13.16 -4.76
N ARG A 20 9.67 14.44 -5.05
CA ARG A 20 8.64 15.48 -4.93
C ARG A 20 7.61 15.48 -6.06
N LEU A 21 7.98 15.02 -7.25
CA LEU A 21 7.12 15.09 -8.43
C LEU A 21 6.28 13.83 -8.66
N ASN A 22 6.71 12.68 -8.14
CA ASN A 22 6.12 11.39 -8.39
C ASN A 22 5.71 10.72 -7.08
N PRO A 23 4.64 9.91 -7.09
CA PRO A 23 4.37 8.98 -6.00
C PRO A 23 5.60 8.12 -5.68
N ALA A 24 5.82 7.88 -4.39
CA ALA A 24 6.88 7.04 -3.88
C ALA A 24 6.43 6.23 -2.67
N LEU A 25 7.02 5.06 -2.50
CA LEU A 25 6.93 4.25 -1.30
C LEU A 25 8.25 4.40 -0.53
N LEU A 26 8.22 5.03 0.64
CA LEU A 26 9.38 5.29 1.47
C LEU A 26 9.63 4.13 2.43
N THR A 27 10.86 3.61 2.44
CA THR A 27 11.23 2.41 3.19
C THR A 27 12.36 2.69 4.19
N HIS A 28 12.43 1.92 5.27
CA HIS A 28 13.49 2.05 6.28
C HIS A 28 14.86 1.48 5.84
N ARG A 29 14.88 0.70 4.76
CA ARG A 29 16.10 0.18 4.11
C ARG A 29 15.99 0.36 2.60
N PRO A 30 17.11 0.51 1.87
CA PRO A 30 17.10 0.49 0.42
C PRO A 30 16.39 -0.77 -0.11
N PRO A 31 15.42 -0.67 -1.05
CA PRO A 31 14.82 -1.83 -1.68
C PRO A 31 15.88 -2.67 -2.41
N GLU A 32 15.77 -3.98 -2.29
CA GLU A 32 16.64 -4.90 -3.03
C GLU A 32 16.17 -5.02 -4.50
N PRO A 33 17.03 -4.75 -5.49
CA PRO A 33 16.65 -4.75 -6.91
C PRO A 33 15.96 -6.03 -7.37
N ALA A 34 16.56 -7.19 -7.03
CA ALA A 34 16.08 -8.50 -7.47
C ALA A 34 14.72 -8.86 -6.84
N ARG A 35 14.51 -8.48 -5.57
CA ARG A 35 13.23 -8.67 -4.88
C ARG A 35 12.15 -7.78 -5.49
N LEU A 36 12.47 -6.52 -5.76
CA LEU A 36 11.53 -5.58 -6.40
C LEU A 36 11.13 -6.08 -7.80
N GLU A 37 12.09 -6.53 -8.60
CA GLU A 37 11.81 -7.10 -9.92
C GLU A 37 10.90 -8.33 -9.82
N SER A 38 11.22 -9.27 -8.92
CA SER A 38 10.43 -10.49 -8.70
C SER A 38 8.97 -10.18 -8.33
N LEU A 39 8.76 -9.23 -7.42
CA LEU A 39 7.42 -8.79 -7.03
C LEU A 39 6.67 -8.13 -8.18
N LEU A 40 7.34 -7.25 -8.93
CA LEU A 40 6.75 -6.62 -10.11
C LEU A 40 6.41 -7.63 -11.21
N ARG A 41 7.15 -8.73 -11.35
CA ARG A 41 6.82 -9.82 -12.28
C ARG A 41 5.63 -10.65 -11.86
N GLN A 42 5.34 -10.76 -10.55
CA GLN A 42 4.10 -11.38 -10.07
C GLN A 42 2.88 -10.52 -10.42
N TYR A 43 3.05 -9.19 -10.40
CA TYR A 43 2.02 -8.23 -10.75
C TYR A 43 1.84 -8.07 -12.27
N ASP A 44 2.95 -7.99 -13.02
CA ASP A 44 2.99 -7.89 -14.48
C ASP A 44 3.99 -8.93 -15.04
N PRO A 45 3.52 -10.11 -15.49
CA PRO A 45 4.38 -11.12 -16.10
C PRO A 45 5.13 -10.61 -17.35
N GLY A 46 4.64 -9.55 -17.99
CA GLY A 46 5.23 -8.88 -19.16
C GLY A 46 6.25 -7.79 -18.82
N LEU A 47 6.68 -7.68 -17.56
CA LEU A 47 7.58 -6.63 -17.05
C LEU A 47 8.78 -6.38 -17.98
N LYS A 48 8.94 -5.13 -18.40
CA LYS A 48 10.10 -4.67 -19.19
C LYS A 48 11.11 -3.96 -18.31
N VAL A 49 12.40 -4.09 -18.64
CA VAL A 49 13.49 -3.36 -17.98
C VAL A 49 14.14 -2.42 -19.01
N SER A 50 14.21 -1.13 -18.71
CA SER A 50 14.81 -0.11 -19.58
C SER A 50 15.45 1.00 -18.76
N ASP A 51 16.71 1.33 -19.02
CA ASP A 51 17.44 2.47 -18.43
C ASP A 51 17.37 2.56 -16.89
N GLY A 52 17.44 1.41 -16.21
CA GLY A 52 17.33 1.35 -14.74
C GLY A 52 15.90 1.53 -14.21
N TRP A 53 14.88 1.41 -15.07
CA TRP A 53 13.47 1.38 -14.71
C TRP A 53 12.86 0.02 -15.04
N PHE A 54 11.99 -0.45 -14.16
CA PHE A 54 11.00 -1.47 -14.45
C PHE A 54 9.76 -0.80 -15.03
N VAL A 55 9.14 -1.39 -16.05
CA VAL A 55 7.89 -0.88 -16.62
C VAL A 55 6.82 -1.95 -16.43
N ALA A 56 5.96 -1.72 -15.44
CA ALA A 56 4.87 -2.61 -15.04
C ALA A 56 3.53 -1.98 -15.43
N ASN A 57 2.77 -2.63 -16.33
CA ASN A 57 1.45 -2.14 -16.80
C ASN A 57 1.46 -0.65 -17.20
N GLY A 58 2.50 -0.21 -17.91
CA GLY A 58 2.66 1.18 -18.34
C GLY A 58 3.18 2.16 -17.28
N THR A 59 3.34 1.74 -16.03
CA THR A 59 3.95 2.52 -14.94
C THR A 59 5.45 2.25 -14.86
N ARG A 60 6.26 3.31 -14.87
CA ARG A 60 7.71 3.22 -14.69
C ARG A 60 8.04 3.21 -13.20
N VAL A 61 8.72 2.18 -12.73
CA VAL A 61 9.14 2.00 -11.33
C VAL A 61 10.66 1.95 -11.25
N CYS A 62 11.25 2.74 -10.34
CA CYS A 62 12.65 2.62 -9.96
C CYS A 62 12.78 2.62 -8.44
N TRP A 63 13.96 2.28 -7.92
CA TRP A 63 14.27 2.40 -6.51
C TRP A 63 15.53 3.24 -6.31
N VAL A 64 15.64 3.85 -5.14
CA VAL A 64 16.81 4.64 -4.74
C VAL A 64 17.12 4.42 -3.27
N GLU A 65 18.40 4.46 -2.94
CA GLU A 65 18.84 4.66 -1.55
C GLU A 65 18.65 6.13 -1.18
N VAL A 66 18.09 6.36 0.00
CA VAL A 66 17.81 7.70 0.53
C VAL A 66 18.85 8.04 1.59
N THR A 67 19.76 8.95 1.23
CA THR A 67 20.69 9.55 2.17
C THR A 67 20.04 10.69 2.94
N GLU A 68 20.61 11.09 4.07
CA GLU A 68 20.12 12.24 4.86
C GLU A 68 20.04 13.52 4.03
N GLY A 69 20.98 13.73 3.11
CA GLY A 69 20.97 14.86 2.18
C GLY A 69 19.83 14.82 1.16
N VAL A 70 19.45 13.63 0.67
CA VAL A 70 18.26 13.47 -0.19
C VAL A 70 17.00 13.73 0.62
N ALA A 71 16.89 13.14 1.82
CA ALA A 71 15.73 13.27 2.68
C ALA A 71 15.42 14.73 3.01
N ALA A 72 16.44 15.49 3.45
CA ALA A 72 16.32 16.92 3.75
C ALA A 72 15.88 17.74 2.53
N LYS A 73 16.42 17.45 1.34
CA LYS A 73 16.07 18.16 0.09
C LYS A 73 14.69 17.80 -0.45
N ALA A 74 14.23 16.58 -0.20
CA ALA A 74 12.93 16.10 -0.62
C ALA A 74 11.82 16.48 0.38
N GLY A 75 12.18 16.83 1.62
CA GLY A 75 11.22 17.12 2.69
C GLY A 75 10.55 15.84 3.23
N ILE A 76 11.30 14.74 3.28
CA ILE A 76 10.81 13.44 3.80
C ILE A 76 11.53 13.08 5.11
N PRO A 77 10.96 12.19 5.95
CA PRO A 77 11.56 11.80 7.22
C PRO A 77 12.98 11.23 7.06
N ALA A 78 13.91 11.64 7.94
CA ALA A 78 15.33 11.30 7.84
C ALA A 78 15.65 9.84 8.18
N ASP A 79 14.72 9.13 8.82
CA ASP A 79 14.80 7.71 9.17
C ASP A 79 14.45 6.77 8.00
N ARG A 80 14.10 7.34 6.83
CA ARG A 80 13.89 6.60 5.59
C ARG A 80 15.21 6.44 4.86
N ARG A 81 15.57 5.20 4.54
CA ARG A 81 16.82 4.86 3.86
C ARG A 81 16.61 4.34 2.43
N GLY A 82 15.36 4.16 2.01
CA GLY A 82 15.04 3.76 0.66
C GLY A 82 13.76 4.40 0.15
N ALA A 83 13.61 4.41 -1.16
CA ALA A 83 12.36 4.77 -1.81
C ALA A 83 12.16 3.97 -3.10
N VAL A 84 10.94 3.51 -3.35
CA VAL A 84 10.48 3.06 -4.66
C VAL A 84 9.66 4.19 -5.27
N ILE A 85 10.03 4.67 -6.46
CA ILE A 85 9.39 5.80 -7.14
C ILE A 85 8.63 5.26 -8.34
N ALA A 86 7.35 5.61 -8.46
CA ALA A 86 6.52 5.24 -9.60
C ALA A 86 6.13 6.49 -10.41
N SER A 87 6.34 6.44 -11.72
CA SER A 87 6.03 7.52 -12.65
C SER A 87 5.11 7.02 -13.75
N ASN A 88 3.97 7.67 -13.88
CA ASN A 88 2.98 7.44 -14.91
C ASN A 88 2.28 8.79 -15.20
N GLY A 89 1.81 9.00 -16.43
CA GLY A 89 0.98 10.16 -16.77
C GLY A 89 -0.30 10.23 -15.93
N ASN A 90 -0.80 9.07 -15.48
CA ASN A 90 -1.83 8.95 -14.45
C ASN A 90 -1.21 8.65 -13.08
N LYS A 91 -1.29 9.61 -12.15
CA LYS A 91 -0.76 9.45 -10.79
C LYS A 91 -1.46 8.35 -9.98
N HIS A 92 -2.72 8.05 -10.25
CA HIS A 92 -3.44 6.97 -9.56
C HIS A 92 -2.86 5.60 -9.94
N ALA A 93 -2.59 5.36 -11.22
CA ALA A 93 -1.94 4.13 -11.67
C ALA A 93 -0.53 3.94 -11.06
N ALA A 94 0.21 5.04 -10.87
CA ALA A 94 1.50 4.99 -10.17
C ALA A 94 1.35 4.61 -8.69
N ARG A 95 0.37 5.20 -7.99
CA ARG A 95 0.07 4.87 -6.59
C ARG A 95 -0.42 3.44 -6.41
N PHE A 96 -1.26 2.95 -7.30
CA PHE A 96 -1.77 1.58 -7.27
C PHE A 96 -0.63 0.55 -7.27
N VAL A 97 0.35 0.71 -8.16
CA VAL A 97 1.54 -0.16 -8.19
C VAL A 97 2.34 -0.07 -6.88
N LEU A 98 2.50 1.13 -6.31
CA LEU A 98 3.21 1.30 -5.05
C LEU A 98 2.45 0.71 -3.85
N ASN A 99 1.13 0.76 -3.86
CA ASN A 99 0.28 0.15 -2.84
C ASN A 99 0.40 -1.38 -2.86
N ALA A 100 0.33 -2.00 -4.04
CA ALA A 100 0.56 -3.43 -4.18
C ALA A 100 1.95 -3.84 -3.62
N LEU A 101 2.98 -3.02 -3.85
CA LEU A 101 4.31 -3.24 -3.31
C LEU A 101 4.38 -3.02 -1.79
N ALA A 102 3.70 -2.01 -1.24
CA ALA A 102 3.71 -1.69 0.19
C ALA A 102 3.36 -2.91 1.04
N SER A 103 2.34 -3.67 0.63
CA SER A 103 1.93 -4.91 1.32
C SER A 103 2.98 -6.04 1.34
N ARG A 104 4.00 -5.97 0.46
CA ARG A 104 5.02 -7.02 0.28
C ARG A 104 6.41 -6.59 0.73
N ILE A 105 6.73 -5.30 0.69
CA ILE A 105 8.04 -4.77 1.08
C ILE A 105 8.00 -3.85 2.31
N GLY A 106 6.81 -3.46 2.77
CA GLY A 106 6.62 -2.42 3.77
C GLY A 106 6.99 -1.04 3.22
N GLY A 107 6.49 0.01 3.86
CA GLY A 107 6.83 1.40 3.55
C GLY A 107 5.60 2.30 3.51
N ALA A 108 5.85 3.60 3.58
CA ALA A 108 4.79 4.61 3.58
C ALA A 108 4.69 5.32 2.22
N LEU A 109 3.47 5.48 1.69
CA LEU A 109 3.26 6.27 0.48
C LEU A 109 3.57 7.76 0.70
N TYR A 110 4.10 8.37 -0.35
CA TYR A 110 4.47 9.78 -0.41
C TYR A 110 4.20 10.38 -1.81
N PRO A 111 3.70 11.62 -1.94
CA PRO A 111 3.11 12.38 -0.86
C PRO A 111 1.85 11.66 -0.37
N PRO A 112 1.58 11.73 0.93
CA PRO A 112 0.44 11.04 1.52
C PRO A 112 -0.89 11.63 0.99
N GLU A 113 -1.93 10.80 0.85
CA GLU A 113 -3.27 11.28 0.50
C GLU A 113 -3.97 11.75 1.77
N ILE A 114 -4.53 12.96 1.73
CA ILE A 114 -5.32 13.49 2.84
C ILE A 114 -6.73 12.91 2.64
N GLN A 115 -7.10 11.91 3.44
CA GLN A 115 -8.49 11.53 3.63
C GLN A 115 -9.00 12.08 4.96
N ASP A 116 -10.27 12.44 5.00
CA ASP A 116 -10.96 12.99 6.18
C ASP A 116 -11.05 11.94 7.30
N ASP A 117 -10.97 12.36 8.57
CA ASP A 117 -11.36 11.75 9.88
C ASP A 117 -11.40 10.20 10.12
N TYR A 118 -11.03 9.35 9.16
CA TYR A 118 -11.04 7.89 9.24
C TYR A 118 -9.81 7.30 8.52
N VAL A 119 -9.49 6.03 8.82
CA VAL A 119 -8.46 5.27 8.09
C VAL A 119 -9.14 4.11 7.38
N ASP A 120 -8.92 4.02 6.07
CA ASP A 120 -9.40 2.93 5.20
C ASP A 120 -8.23 2.08 4.67
N VAL A 121 -8.40 0.77 4.81
CA VAL A 121 -7.45 -0.24 4.37
C VAL A 121 -8.19 -1.32 3.61
N GLN A 122 -7.84 -1.45 2.34
CA GLN A 122 -8.52 -2.32 1.40
C GLN A 122 -7.74 -3.61 1.21
N VAL A 123 -8.43 -4.74 1.24
CA VAL A 123 -7.89 -6.04 0.87
C VAL A 123 -8.49 -6.45 -0.47
N ASN A 124 -7.68 -6.32 -1.52
CA ASN A 124 -8.07 -6.62 -2.89
C ASN A 124 -7.83 -8.10 -3.20
N LEU A 125 -8.92 -8.81 -3.51
CA LEU A 125 -8.94 -10.25 -3.78
C LEU A 125 -8.66 -10.59 -5.27
N GLY A 126 -8.53 -9.59 -6.12
CA GLY A 126 -8.29 -9.65 -7.57
C GLY A 126 -9.55 -9.91 -8.41
N PRO A 127 -9.45 -9.78 -9.75
CA PRO A 127 -10.59 -9.75 -10.67
C PRO A 127 -11.13 -11.13 -11.07
N LYS A 128 -10.58 -12.22 -10.51
CA LYS A 128 -10.86 -13.61 -10.98
C LYS A 128 -11.66 -14.48 -10.02
N ARG A 129 -12.16 -13.91 -8.92
CA ARG A 129 -13.17 -14.61 -8.11
C ARG A 129 -14.51 -14.37 -8.81
N GLY A 130 -15.35 -15.39 -8.94
CA GLY A 130 -16.73 -15.13 -9.38
C GLY A 130 -17.43 -14.18 -8.39
N VAL A 131 -18.64 -13.73 -8.72
CA VAL A 131 -19.47 -12.96 -7.78
C VAL A 131 -19.49 -13.67 -6.42
N LEU A 132 -18.92 -13.05 -5.39
CA LEU A 132 -18.96 -13.58 -4.03
C LEU A 132 -20.20 -13.03 -3.35
N ASP A 133 -21.00 -13.91 -2.74
CA ASP A 133 -22.07 -13.49 -1.85
C ASP A 133 -21.52 -13.09 -0.47
N CYS A 134 -22.33 -12.38 0.31
CA CYS A 134 -21.88 -11.85 1.59
C CYS A 134 -21.57 -12.92 2.64
N GLU A 135 -22.19 -14.11 2.58
CA GLU A 135 -21.90 -15.19 3.53
C GLU A 135 -20.59 -15.90 3.18
N GLU A 136 -20.27 -16.01 1.88
CA GLU A 136 -18.95 -16.43 1.43
C GLU A 136 -17.88 -15.48 1.96
N VAL A 137 -18.07 -14.17 1.81
CA VAL A 137 -17.14 -13.16 2.34
C VAL A 137 -17.11 -13.18 3.88
N ALA A 138 -18.24 -13.39 4.55
CA ALA A 138 -18.31 -13.57 6.00
C ALA A 138 -17.40 -14.72 6.45
N GLY A 139 -17.43 -15.84 5.73
CA GLY A 139 -16.53 -16.98 5.95
C GLY A 139 -15.06 -16.61 5.84
N LEU A 140 -14.68 -15.78 4.85
CA LEU A 140 -13.31 -15.31 4.67
C LEU A 140 -12.84 -14.41 5.82
N VAL A 141 -13.67 -13.44 6.23
CA VAL A 141 -13.29 -12.51 7.30
C VAL A 141 -13.34 -13.13 8.69
N ARG A 142 -14.24 -14.10 8.95
CA ARG A 142 -14.36 -14.79 10.25
C ARG A 142 -13.05 -15.45 10.70
N ALA A 143 -12.28 -15.98 9.75
CA ALA A 143 -10.98 -16.63 10.03
C ALA A 143 -9.95 -15.68 10.67
N VAL A 144 -10.10 -14.36 10.48
CA VAL A 144 -9.15 -13.34 10.96
C VAL A 144 -9.78 -12.42 12.01
N LEU A 145 -11.03 -12.01 11.79
CA LEU A 145 -11.76 -11.06 12.62
C LEU A 145 -12.64 -11.72 13.70
N GLY A 146 -12.74 -13.05 13.70
CA GLY A 146 -13.65 -13.80 14.56
C GLY A 146 -15.10 -13.69 14.10
N GLU A 147 -16.04 -14.15 14.94
CA GLU A 147 -17.46 -14.05 14.61
C GLU A 147 -17.91 -12.60 14.41
N ARG A 148 -18.65 -12.38 13.32
CA ARG A 148 -19.16 -11.08 12.88
C ARG A 148 -20.62 -11.21 12.47
N THR A 149 -21.39 -10.17 12.77
CA THR A 149 -22.77 -10.02 12.29
C THR A 149 -22.73 -9.51 10.85
N VAL A 150 -23.38 -10.22 9.95
CA VAL A 150 -23.48 -9.86 8.53
C VAL A 150 -24.71 -8.97 8.33
N ARG A 151 -24.55 -7.86 7.62
CA ARG A 151 -25.63 -6.98 7.18
C ARG A 151 -25.51 -6.69 5.69
N HIS A 152 -26.61 -6.79 4.97
CA HIS A 152 -26.65 -6.46 3.55
C HIS A 152 -27.27 -5.09 3.36
N ASP A 153 -26.57 -4.22 2.64
CA ASP A 153 -27.14 -3.01 2.07
C ASP A 153 -27.46 -3.28 0.60
N HIS A 154 -28.75 -3.54 0.34
CA HIS A 154 -29.23 -3.83 -1.01
C HIS A 154 -29.25 -2.62 -1.94
N GLU A 155 -29.26 -1.40 -1.40
CA GLU A 155 -29.27 -0.16 -2.19
C GLU A 155 -27.87 0.16 -2.72
N LEU A 156 -26.85 -0.13 -1.91
CA LEU A 156 -25.44 0.13 -2.23
C LEU A 156 -24.70 -1.10 -2.77
N GLY A 157 -25.34 -2.29 -2.75
CA GLY A 157 -24.70 -3.53 -3.18
C GLY A 157 -23.54 -3.94 -2.26
N MET A 158 -23.59 -3.55 -0.98
CA MET A 158 -22.51 -3.76 -0.02
C MET A 158 -22.88 -4.78 1.05
N CYS A 159 -21.88 -5.51 1.53
CA CYS A 159 -21.99 -6.37 2.70
C CYS A 159 -21.17 -5.77 3.84
N SER A 160 -21.75 -5.50 4.99
CA SER A 160 -21.03 -5.05 6.18
C SER A 160 -20.93 -6.14 7.25
N PHE A 161 -19.79 -6.18 7.93
CA PHE A 161 -19.43 -7.18 8.94
C PHE A 161 -19.11 -6.48 10.25
N GLU A 162 -20.10 -6.45 11.14
CA GLU A 162 -20.00 -5.75 12.42
C GLU A 162 -19.60 -6.70 13.55
N GLY A 163 -18.65 -6.27 14.38
CA GLY A 163 -18.29 -6.99 15.60
C GLY A 163 -19.22 -6.68 16.77
N GLY A 164 -19.07 -7.42 17.87
CA GLY A 164 -19.77 -7.15 19.11
C GLY A 164 -19.38 -5.79 19.75
N PRO A 165 -20.10 -5.36 20.81
CA PRO A 165 -19.82 -4.11 21.51
C PRO A 165 -18.33 -3.98 21.89
N GLY A 166 -17.70 -2.86 21.50
CA GLY A 166 -16.26 -2.60 21.71
C GLY A 166 -15.35 -2.95 20.52
N SER A 167 -15.90 -3.44 19.41
CA SER A 167 -15.14 -3.63 18.17
C SER A 167 -14.79 -2.28 17.54
N VAL A 168 -13.50 -2.07 17.28
CA VAL A 168 -12.98 -0.80 16.72
C VAL A 168 -12.70 -0.87 15.21
N VAL A 169 -12.60 -2.08 14.64
CA VAL A 169 -12.41 -2.29 13.20
C VAL A 169 -13.75 -2.71 12.60
N LYS A 170 -14.23 -1.94 11.61
CA LYS A 170 -15.35 -2.31 10.75
C LYS A 170 -14.80 -2.97 9.48
N ALA A 171 -15.56 -3.90 8.92
CA ALA A 171 -15.22 -4.49 7.63
C ALA A 171 -16.44 -4.39 6.72
N SER A 172 -16.24 -4.02 5.47
CA SER A 172 -17.27 -4.07 4.43
C SER A 172 -16.72 -4.71 3.16
N TYR A 173 -17.61 -5.12 2.27
CA TYR A 173 -17.26 -5.71 0.99
C TYR A 173 -18.08 -5.07 -0.12
N SER A 174 -17.40 -4.74 -1.21
CA SER A 174 -17.96 -4.10 -2.40
C SER A 174 -17.50 -4.81 -3.68
N TRP A 175 -18.45 -5.04 -4.59
CA TRP A 175 -18.21 -5.51 -5.96
C TRP A 175 -19.45 -5.29 -6.86
N PRO A 176 -19.32 -4.71 -8.06
CA PRO A 176 -18.11 -4.10 -8.61
C PRO A 176 -17.70 -2.85 -7.82
N THR A 177 -16.42 -2.53 -7.79
CA THR A 177 -15.92 -1.32 -7.13
C THR A 177 -16.38 -0.06 -7.87
N SER A 178 -16.55 1.03 -7.12
CA SER A 178 -16.89 2.35 -7.70
C SER A 178 -15.81 2.81 -8.70
N ASP A 179 -16.16 3.80 -9.53
CA ASP A 179 -15.42 4.38 -10.67
C ASP A 179 -13.94 4.77 -10.43
N LEU A 180 -13.42 4.63 -9.21
CA LEU A 180 -12.07 4.94 -8.77
C LEU A 180 -11.12 3.72 -8.69
N MET A 181 -11.63 2.50 -8.86
CA MET A 181 -10.86 1.26 -8.91
C MET A 181 -11.12 0.49 -10.21
N ASP A 182 -10.30 -0.52 -10.53
CA ASP A 182 -10.59 -1.37 -11.68
C ASP A 182 -11.95 -2.05 -11.46
N PRO A 183 -12.94 -1.86 -12.37
CA PRO A 183 -14.35 -2.20 -12.15
C PRO A 183 -14.66 -3.69 -11.98
N GLU A 184 -13.62 -4.54 -11.93
CA GLU A 184 -13.72 -5.99 -11.77
C GLU A 184 -13.15 -6.49 -10.44
N ASP A 185 -12.52 -5.62 -9.63
CA ASP A 185 -11.86 -6.06 -8.40
C ASP A 185 -12.83 -6.25 -7.24
N HIS A 186 -12.67 -7.37 -6.53
CA HIS A 186 -13.36 -7.66 -5.28
C HIS A 186 -12.60 -7.05 -4.11
N VAL A 187 -13.25 -6.21 -3.32
CA VAL A 187 -12.58 -5.46 -2.24
C VAL A 187 -13.26 -5.70 -0.90
N ILE A 188 -12.45 -5.98 0.11
CA ILE A 188 -12.84 -5.93 1.52
C ILE A 188 -12.23 -4.66 2.14
N ASP A 189 -13.07 -3.68 2.43
CA ASP A 189 -12.67 -2.42 3.06
C ASP A 189 -12.64 -2.61 4.58
N LEU A 190 -11.54 -2.24 5.22
CA LEU A 190 -11.38 -2.26 6.66
C LEU A 190 -11.25 -0.82 7.15
N GLU A 191 -12.16 -0.40 8.02
CA GLU A 191 -12.22 0.97 8.50
C GLU A 191 -11.95 1.04 10.00
N LEU A 192 -11.19 2.06 10.39
CA LEU A 192 -11.08 2.52 11.78
C LEU A 192 -11.77 3.88 11.93
N ASP A 193 -12.86 3.88 12.67
CA ASP A 193 -13.61 5.09 13.03
C ASP A 193 -13.05 5.67 14.32
N ALA A 194 -12.23 6.72 14.22
CA ALA A 194 -11.63 7.39 15.38
C ALA A 194 -11.30 8.87 15.09
N LYS A 195 -11.71 9.76 16.01
CA LYS A 195 -11.47 11.21 15.90
C LYS A 195 -10.01 11.63 15.99
N ASP A 196 -9.18 10.84 16.69
CA ASP A 196 -7.75 11.08 16.88
C ASP A 196 -6.96 9.85 16.44
N LEU A 197 -6.62 9.81 15.15
CA LEU A 197 -5.94 8.67 14.52
C LEU A 197 -4.46 8.56 14.90
N ALA A 198 -3.82 9.69 15.21
CA ALA A 198 -2.41 9.76 15.52
C ALA A 198 -2.10 9.08 16.87
N GLY A 199 -1.66 7.82 16.81
CA GLY A 199 -1.30 7.02 17.99
C GLY A 199 -2.44 6.16 18.55
N HIS A 200 -3.57 6.04 17.83
CA HIS A 200 -4.66 5.18 18.26
C HIS A 200 -4.26 3.70 18.21
N PRO A 201 -4.42 2.90 19.29
CA PRO A 201 -4.03 1.49 19.30
C PRO A 201 -4.82 0.63 18.30
N GLY A 202 -6.00 1.09 17.90
CA GLY A 202 -6.80 0.46 16.84
C GLY A 202 -6.17 0.53 15.45
N LEU A 203 -5.23 1.46 15.20
CA LEU A 203 -4.54 1.59 13.92
C LEU A 203 -3.64 0.38 13.66
N GLU A 204 -2.85 -0.02 14.65
CA GLU A 204 -2.01 -1.22 14.57
C GLU A 204 -2.86 -2.49 14.38
N LEU A 205 -4.01 -2.56 15.05
CA LEU A 205 -4.95 -3.66 14.91
C LEU A 205 -5.58 -3.73 13.51
N LEU A 206 -6.03 -2.60 12.97
CA LEU A 206 -6.60 -2.49 11.62
C LEU A 206 -5.64 -3.06 10.57
N TYR A 207 -4.40 -2.62 10.61
CA TYR A 207 -3.40 -3.01 9.65
C TYR A 207 -2.91 -4.46 9.81
N ARG A 208 -2.75 -4.95 11.04
CA ARG A 208 -2.48 -6.38 11.28
C ARG A 208 -3.59 -7.27 10.76
N THR A 209 -4.83 -6.81 10.91
CA THR A 209 -6.01 -7.49 10.37
C THR A 209 -5.93 -7.54 8.84
N ALA A 210 -5.69 -6.41 8.18
CA ALA A 210 -5.58 -6.34 6.73
C ALA A 210 -4.51 -7.29 6.18
N VAL A 211 -3.32 -7.30 6.79
CA VAL A 211 -2.22 -8.19 6.38
C VAL A 211 -2.57 -9.66 6.63
N SER A 212 -3.19 -9.98 7.75
CA SER A 212 -3.58 -11.35 8.08
C SER A 212 -4.63 -11.86 7.09
N LEU A 213 -5.59 -11.01 6.73
CA LEU A 213 -6.61 -11.30 5.71
C LEU A 213 -5.99 -11.46 4.33
N ALA A 214 -5.11 -10.54 3.92
CA ALA A 214 -4.42 -10.64 2.64
C ALA A 214 -3.56 -11.91 2.54
N THR A 215 -2.87 -12.29 3.62
CA THR A 215 -2.07 -13.52 3.68
C THR A 215 -2.95 -14.76 3.56
N ALA A 216 -4.05 -14.82 4.34
CA ALA A 216 -4.97 -15.95 4.32
C ALA A 216 -5.64 -16.13 2.94
N LEU A 217 -5.85 -15.04 2.20
CA LEU A 217 -6.59 -15.03 0.95
C LEU A 217 -5.69 -14.98 -0.30
N ASN A 218 -4.37 -14.94 -0.13
CA ASN A 218 -3.41 -14.64 -1.20
C ASN A 218 -3.79 -13.35 -1.98
N ALA A 219 -4.20 -12.34 -1.23
CA ALA A 219 -4.67 -11.04 -1.70
C ALA A 219 -3.60 -9.95 -1.49
N THR A 220 -3.92 -8.72 -1.89
CA THR A 220 -3.04 -7.55 -1.70
C THR A 220 -3.72 -6.51 -0.81
N VAL A 221 -2.92 -5.84 0.02
CA VAL A 221 -3.40 -4.72 0.85
C VAL A 221 -3.10 -3.40 0.16
N THR A 222 -4.08 -2.51 0.14
CA THR A 222 -3.99 -1.14 -0.37
C THR A 222 -4.44 -0.19 0.72
N SER A 223 -3.70 0.90 0.97
CA SER A 223 -4.13 1.96 1.87
C SER A 223 -3.88 3.31 1.21
N TYR A 224 -4.83 4.23 1.35
CA TYR A 224 -4.77 5.51 0.67
C TYR A 224 -4.34 6.67 1.60
N ASP A 225 -4.31 6.51 2.93
CA ASP A 225 -4.26 7.65 3.89
C ASP A 225 -2.85 8.18 4.28
N MET A 226 -2.76 9.37 4.90
CA MET A 226 -1.50 9.98 5.41
C MET A 226 -0.98 9.44 6.77
N PRO A 227 0.34 9.65 7.01
CA PRO A 227 1.39 8.73 6.64
C PRO A 227 1.49 7.62 7.70
N VAL A 228 1.70 6.38 7.30
CA VAL A 228 1.99 5.37 8.32
C VAL A 228 3.28 5.76 9.05
N THR A 229 3.22 5.78 10.38
CA THR A 229 4.33 6.12 11.27
C THR A 229 4.61 4.99 12.26
N ARG A 230 4.69 3.75 11.73
CA ARG A 230 4.77 2.41 12.35
C ARG A 230 3.36 1.77 12.50
N LEU A 231 3.09 0.45 12.45
CA LEU A 231 3.89 -0.75 12.66
C LEU A 231 4.69 -1.10 11.41
N GLU A 232 5.97 -0.72 11.48
CA GLU A 232 7.07 -0.57 10.49
C GLU A 232 6.72 -0.09 9.06
N ASP A 233 5.57 0.57 8.94
CA ASP A 233 4.89 0.98 7.69
C ASP A 233 4.47 -0.21 6.80
N ILE A 234 4.23 -1.28 7.56
CA ILE A 234 3.26 -2.36 7.50
C ILE A 234 3.59 -3.53 6.59
N ILE A 235 4.28 -4.53 7.12
CA ILE A 235 5.74 -4.65 6.94
C ILE A 235 5.99 -6.00 6.31
N PRO A 236 7.23 -6.29 5.87
CA PRO A 236 7.91 -7.26 6.72
C PRO A 236 9.38 -6.95 6.97
N THR A 237 9.78 -6.90 8.26
CA THR A 237 11.08 -7.47 8.73
C THR A 237 10.99 -7.87 10.21
N GLN A 238 11.60 -8.97 10.69
CA GLN A 238 13.04 -9.01 10.95
C GLN A 238 13.81 -10.24 10.39
N ASP A 239 13.17 -11.37 10.02
CA ASP A 239 13.90 -12.61 9.62
C ASP A 239 13.46 -13.25 8.28
N ARG A 240 12.48 -12.69 7.54
CA ARG A 240 11.45 -13.54 6.87
C ARG A 240 11.32 -13.47 5.35
N LEU A 241 12.41 -13.33 4.60
CA LEU A 241 12.41 -13.63 3.15
C LEU A 241 13.61 -14.46 2.69
N SER A 242 14.13 -15.33 3.56
CA SER A 242 14.63 -16.60 3.03
C SER A 242 13.43 -17.41 2.54
N ALA A 243 13.54 -17.91 1.30
CA ALA A 243 12.63 -18.91 0.75
C ALA A 243 12.52 -20.13 1.67
#